data_AF-A0A520JS85-F1
#
_entry.id   AF-A0A520JS85-F1
#
_cell.length_a   1.000
_cell.length_b   1.000
_cell.length_c   1.000
_cell.angle_alpha   90.00
_cell.angle_beta   90.00
_cell.angle_gamma   90.00
#
_symmetry.space_group_name_H-M   'P 1'
#
loop_
_entity.id
_entity.type
_entity.pdbx_description
1 polymer ?
#
loop_
_entity_poly.entity_id
_entity_poly.type
_entity_poly.pdbx_seq_one_letter_code
_entity_poly.pdbx_strand_id
1 'polypeptide(L)'
;MTTQQSRIKGYRLFPSHNKEEHITTRTVGKIFANTCKNANIKKDAAVHSLRYGFAIHLLEIGVDLRYIQELLGHKSSKTTEIYTHVSNKDLSKVKSPLDNLLNKGDTKA
;
A
#
# COMPACT_ATOMS: atom_id res chain seq x y z
N MET A 1 16.66 -15.98 -18.02
CA MET A 1 17.84 -15.58 -17.23
C MET A 1 17.35 -15.19 -15.85
N THR A 2 17.36 -16.14 -14.92
CA THR A 2 16.80 -15.98 -13.57
C THR A 2 17.89 -15.45 -12.67
N THR A 3 17.80 -14.18 -12.26
CA THR A 3 18.76 -13.56 -11.34
C THR A 3 18.69 -14.27 -10.00
N GLN A 4 19.65 -15.17 -9.77
CA GLN A 4 19.87 -15.85 -8.52
C GLN A 4 20.42 -14.80 -7.54
N GLN A 5 19.57 -14.27 -6.67
CA GLN A 5 19.97 -13.43 -5.55
C GLN A 5 20.98 -14.23 -4.72
N SER A 6 22.26 -13.90 -4.86
CA SER A 6 23.36 -14.38 -4.03
C SER A 6 22.99 -14.15 -2.57
N ARG A 7 22.58 -15.23 -1.87
CA ARG A 7 22.33 -15.20 -0.43
C ARG A 7 23.69 -15.20 0.23
N ILE A 8 24.12 -14.02 0.69
CA ILE A 8 25.28 -13.88 1.58
C ILE A 8 25.08 -14.88 2.73
N LYS A 9 25.94 -15.91 2.80
CA LYS A 9 25.87 -16.96 3.81
C LYS A 9 26.09 -16.33 5.19
N GLY A 10 25.12 -16.50 6.10
CA GLY A 10 25.30 -16.30 7.55
C GLY A 10 24.41 -15.25 8.20
N TYR A 11 24.28 -14.04 7.63
CA TYR A 11 23.64 -12.94 8.35
C TYR A 11 22.23 -12.62 7.85
N ARG A 12 21.27 -12.59 8.77
CA ARG A 12 19.93 -12.04 8.53
C ARG A 12 20.01 -10.51 8.47
N LEU A 13 19.26 -9.88 7.55
CA LEU A 13 19.19 -8.42 7.44
C LEU A 13 18.64 -7.77 8.73
N PHE A 14 17.68 -8.44 9.37
CA PHE A 14 17.11 -8.04 10.66
C PHE A 14 17.28 -9.20 11.65
N PRO A 15 18.46 -9.33 12.28
CA PRO A 15 18.72 -10.43 13.20
C PRO A 15 17.96 -10.24 14.51
N SER A 16 17.60 -11.36 15.14
CA SER A 16 17.18 -11.39 16.53
C SER A 16 18.41 -11.28 17.46
N HIS A 17 18.20 -11.47 18.76
CA HIS A 17 19.31 -11.60 19.72
C HIS A 17 20.30 -12.70 19.29
N ASN A 18 19.77 -13.81 18.74
CA ASN A 18 20.55 -14.79 18.00
C ASN A 18 20.69 -14.34 16.54
N LYS A 19 21.94 -14.15 16.07
CA LYS A 19 22.27 -13.61 14.73
C LYS A 19 21.84 -14.52 13.57
N GLU A 20 21.56 -15.78 13.86
CA GLU A 20 21.09 -16.80 12.91
C GLU A 20 19.58 -16.68 12.60
N GLU A 21 18.84 -16.07 13.53
CA GLU A 21 17.38 -15.95 13.48
C GLU A 21 16.93 -14.55 13.05
N HIS A 22 15.78 -14.49 12.40
CA HIS A 22 15.14 -13.21 12.10
C HIS A 22 14.47 -12.63 13.34
N ILE A 23 14.40 -11.31 13.41
CA ILE A 23 13.60 -10.59 14.41
C ILE A 23 12.13 -11.07 14.36
N THR A 24 11.53 -11.27 15.53
CA THR A 24 10.14 -11.69 15.61
C THR A 24 9.19 -10.53 15.28
N THR A 25 8.02 -10.84 14.71
CA THR A 25 6.95 -9.86 14.46
C THR A 25 6.53 -9.12 15.73
N ARG A 26 6.51 -9.82 16.87
CA ARG A 26 6.22 -9.23 18.18
C ARG A 26 7.25 -8.16 18.57
N THR A 27 8.53 -8.43 18.33
CA THR A 27 9.60 -7.46 18.60
C THR A 27 9.46 -6.22 17.73
N VAL A 28 9.19 -6.39 16.42
CA VAL A 28 8.93 -5.27 15.51
C VAL A 28 7.71 -4.46 15.97
N GLY A 29 6.63 -5.12 16.37
CA GLY A 29 5.44 -4.44 16.90
C GLY A 29 5.71 -3.64 18.17
N LYS A 30 6.52 -4.17 19.09
CA LYS A 30 6.95 -3.46 20.31
C LYS A 30 7.82 -2.25 19.99
N ILE A 31 8.81 -2.42 19.10
CA ILE A 31 9.67 -1.32 18.65
C ILE A 31 8.79 -0.21 18.06
N PHE A 32 7.89 -0.57 17.13
CA PHE A 32 6.99 0.38 16.50
C PHE A 32 6.10 1.13 17.50
N ALA A 33 5.48 0.41 18.45
CA ALA A 33 4.64 1.02 19.46
C ALA A 33 5.42 2.02 20.34
N ASN A 34 6.66 1.69 20.72
CA ASN A 34 7.53 2.60 21.45
C ASN A 34 7.92 3.81 20.60
N THR A 35 8.22 3.62 19.31
CA THR A 35 8.50 4.73 18.39
C THR A 35 7.29 5.66 18.25
N CYS A 36 6.06 5.15 18.15
CA CYS A 36 4.84 5.96 18.11
C CYS A 36 4.68 6.81 19.38
N LYS A 37 4.95 6.24 20.56
CA LYS A 37 4.93 6.97 21.83
C LYS A 37 5.96 8.10 21.83
N ASN A 38 7.19 7.81 21.41
CA ASN A 38 8.27 8.78 21.36
C ASN A 38 8.02 9.91 20.34
N ALA A 39 7.35 9.59 19.23
CA ALA A 39 6.94 10.55 18.21
C ALA A 39 5.63 11.29 18.56
N ASN A 40 5.07 11.08 19.76
CA ASN A 40 3.81 11.66 20.23
C ASN A 40 2.61 11.40 19.28
N ILE A 41 2.59 10.23 18.63
CA ILE A 41 1.48 9.81 17.77
C ILE A 41 0.35 9.31 18.66
N LYS A 42 -0.75 10.07 18.70
CA LYS A 42 -1.94 9.76 19.52
C LYS A 42 -2.92 8.78 18.88
N LYS A 43 -2.78 8.55 17.56
CA LYS A 43 -3.65 7.64 16.81
C LYS A 43 -3.22 6.20 17.07
N ASP A 44 -4.19 5.28 17.06
CA ASP A 44 -3.88 3.86 17.06
C ASP A 44 -3.22 3.48 15.73
N ALA A 45 -1.95 3.10 15.79
CA ALA A 45 -1.13 2.81 14.63
C ALA A 45 -0.33 1.53 14.89
N ALA A 46 -0.23 0.70 13.86
CA ALA A 46 0.61 -0.49 13.85
C ALA A 46 1.51 -0.49 12.62
N VAL A 47 2.43 -1.45 12.53
CA VAL A 47 3.31 -1.63 11.37
C VAL A 47 2.50 -1.78 10.07
N HIS A 48 1.30 -2.37 10.13
CA HIS A 48 0.41 -2.48 8.97
C HIS A 48 -0.15 -1.12 8.51
N SER A 49 -0.28 -0.14 9.42
CA SER A 49 -0.71 1.23 9.07
C SER A 49 0.30 1.92 8.16
N LEU A 50 1.60 1.63 8.29
CA LEU A 50 2.62 2.14 7.37
C LEU A 50 2.42 1.59 5.95
N ARG A 51 2.17 0.28 5.85
CA ARG A 51 1.91 -0.39 4.57
C ARG A 51 0.64 0.14 3.91
N TYR A 52 -0.39 0.39 4.72
CA TYR A 52 -1.61 1.04 4.26
C TYR A 52 -1.35 2.46 3.75
N GLY A 53 -0.65 3.29 4.52
CA GLY A 53 -0.30 4.66 4.12
C GLY A 53 0.50 4.72 2.83
N PHE A 54 1.49 3.83 2.66
CA PHE A 54 2.24 3.71 1.41
C PHE A 54 1.32 3.45 0.21
N ALA A 55 0.39 2.51 0.35
CA ALA A 55 -0.54 2.16 -0.72
C ALA A 55 -1.53 3.28 -1.05
N ILE A 56 -2.02 4.00 -0.03
CA ILE A 56 -2.89 5.15 -0.20
C ILE A 56 -2.15 6.28 -0.93
N HIS A 57 -0.92 6.58 -0.53
CA HIS A 57 -0.13 7.61 -1.23
C HIS A 57 0.13 7.25 -2.69
N LEU A 58 0.37 5.98 -3.02
CA LEU A 58 0.48 5.55 -4.41
C LEU A 58 -0.83 5.74 -5.19
N LEU A 59 -1.96 5.43 -4.56
CA LEU A 59 -3.27 5.61 -5.17
C LEU A 59 -3.61 7.09 -5.36
N GLU A 60 -3.28 7.95 -4.38
CA GLU A 60 -3.50 9.41 -4.44
C GLU A 60 -2.70 10.09 -5.56
N ILE A 61 -1.50 9.59 -5.89
CA ILE A 61 -0.72 10.08 -7.03
C ILE A 61 -1.13 9.45 -8.37
N GLY A 62 -2.19 8.63 -8.38
CA GLY A 62 -2.77 8.04 -9.59
C GLY A 62 -2.08 6.76 -10.09
N VAL A 63 -1.30 6.07 -9.24
CA VAL A 63 -0.78 4.74 -9.61
C VAL A 63 -1.94 3.76 -9.70
N ASP A 64 -2.01 3.02 -10.79
CA ASP A 64 -3.05 2.02 -11.00
C ASP A 64 -2.96 0.91 -9.93
N LEU A 65 -4.13 0.54 -9.40
CA LEU A 65 -4.29 -0.41 -8.31
C LEU A 65 -3.61 -1.75 -8.57
N ARG A 66 -3.56 -2.22 -9.82
CA ARG A 66 -2.89 -3.46 -10.21
C ARG A 66 -1.40 -3.40 -9.90
N TYR A 67 -0.75 -2.28 -10.19
CA TYR A 67 0.67 -2.07 -9.88
C TYR A 67 0.90 -1.94 -8.38
N ILE A 68 0.00 -1.26 -7.66
CA ILE A 68 0.08 -1.16 -6.18
C ILE A 68 0.01 -2.56 -5.56
N GLN A 69 -0.88 -3.43 -6.05
CA GLN A 69 -1.01 -4.82 -5.58
C GLN A 69 0.25 -5.64 -5.85
N GLU A 70 0.87 -5.48 -7.02
CA GLU A 70 2.13 -6.14 -7.36
C GLU A 70 3.28 -5.67 -6.47
N LEU A 71 3.41 -4.36 -6.26
CA LEU A 71 4.44 -3.75 -5.39
C LEU A 71 4.32 -4.20 -3.93
N LEU A 72 3.10 -4.34 -3.43
CA LEU A 72 2.85 -4.79 -2.07
C LEU A 72 2.99 -6.31 -1.94
N GLY A 73 2.76 -7.06 -3.01
CA GLY A 73 2.80 -8.52 -3.06
C GLY A 73 1.41 -9.15 -2.97
N HIS A 74 1.17 -10.14 -3.84
CA HIS A 74 -0.12 -10.74 -4.21
C HIS A 74 -0.94 -11.47 -3.11
N LYS A 75 -0.59 -11.40 -1.81
CA LYS A 75 -1.09 -12.38 -0.81
C LYS A 75 -1.92 -11.84 0.36
N SER A 76 -2.46 -10.63 0.28
CA SER A 76 -3.45 -10.18 1.27
C SER A 76 -4.72 -9.71 0.58
N SER A 77 -5.58 -10.67 0.27
CA SER A 77 -6.97 -10.45 -0.17
C SER A 77 -7.76 -9.56 0.79
N LYS A 78 -7.38 -9.52 2.07
CA LYS A 78 -8.04 -8.71 3.11
C LYS A 78 -7.81 -7.18 2.99
N THR A 79 -6.83 -6.75 2.20
CA THR A 79 -6.53 -5.32 1.91
C THR A 79 -7.09 -4.83 0.58
N THR A 80 -7.59 -5.74 -0.27
CA THR A 80 -8.07 -5.39 -1.62
C THR A 80 -9.36 -4.57 -1.58
N GLU A 81 -10.21 -4.84 -0.59
CA GLU A 81 -11.49 -4.15 -0.38
C GLU A 81 -11.34 -2.66 -0.07
N ILE A 82 -10.32 -2.28 0.70
CA ILE A 82 -10.12 -0.88 1.08
C ILE A 82 -9.68 -0.04 -0.14
N TYR A 83 -8.88 -0.62 -1.04
CA TYR A 83 -8.43 0.09 -2.23
C TYR A 83 -9.57 0.38 -3.22
N THR A 84 -10.55 -0.51 -3.31
CA THR A 84 -11.76 -0.29 -4.12
C THR A 84 -12.54 0.93 -3.61
N HIS A 85 -12.67 1.08 -2.29
CA HIS A 85 -13.38 2.23 -1.71
C HIS A 85 -12.67 3.56 -2.00
N VAL A 86 -11.34 3.58 -2.07
CA VAL A 86 -10.59 4.81 -2.35
C VAL A 86 -10.59 5.13 -3.85
N SER A 87 -10.48 4.12 -4.72
CA SER A 87 -10.62 4.29 -6.19
C SER A 87 -12.00 4.80 -6.60
N ASN A 88 -13.07 4.45 -5.86
CA ASN A 88 -14.42 4.98 -6.11
C ASN A 88 -14.50 6.52 -6.02
N LYS A 89 -13.58 7.19 -5.31
CA LYS A 89 -13.54 8.67 -5.33
C LYS A 89 -13.11 9.24 -6.69
N ASP A 90 -12.25 8.54 -7.44
CA ASP A 90 -11.81 8.97 -8.77
C ASP A 90 -12.74 8.51 -9.90
N LEU A 91 -13.55 7.47 -9.71
CA LEU A 91 -14.61 7.10 -10.68
C LEU A 91 -15.63 8.21 -10.91
N SER A 92 -15.80 9.13 -9.94
CA SER A 92 -16.64 10.33 -10.11
C SER A 92 -16.10 11.31 -11.17
N LYS A 93 -14.83 11.19 -11.58
CA LYS A 93 -14.22 11.99 -12.66
C LYS A 93 -14.26 11.30 -14.02
N VAL A 94 -14.67 10.02 -14.08
CA VAL A 94 -14.79 9.30 -15.34
C VAL A 94 -16.06 9.78 -16.02
N LYS A 95 -15.92 10.73 -16.96
CA LYS A 95 -17.00 11.14 -17.85
C LYS A 95 -17.50 9.93 -18.61
N SER A 96 -18.78 9.64 -18.53
CA SER A 96 -19.40 8.63 -19.36
C SER A 96 -19.26 9.05 -20.82
N PRO A 97 -18.95 8.13 -21.76
CA PRO A 97 -19.05 8.42 -23.18
C PRO A 97 -20.42 8.98 -23.58
N LEU A 98 -21.49 8.63 -22.86
CA LEU A 98 -22.83 9.21 -23.04
C LEU A 98 -22.91 10.69 -22.64
N ASP A 99 -22.14 11.14 -21.64
CA ASP A 99 -22.12 12.55 -21.22
C ASP A 99 -21.55 13.45 -22.34
N ASN A 100 -20.64 12.92 -23.15
CA ASN A 100 -20.11 13.63 -24.32
C ASN A 100 -21.11 13.65 -25.50
N LEU A 101 -22.06 12.71 -25.55
CA LEU A 101 -23.08 12.64 -26.59
C LEU A 101 -24.27 13.56 -26.27
N LEU A 102 -24.70 13.63 -25.02
CA LEU A 102 -25.81 14.47 -24.58
C LEU A 102 -25.48 15.97 -24.69
N ASN A 103 -24.22 16.37 -24.51
CA ASN A 103 -23.77 17.76 -24.65
C ASN A 103 -23.64 18.24 -26.10
N LYS A 104 -23.78 17.36 -27.10
CA LYS A 104 -23.66 17.71 -28.52
C LYS A 104 -25.00 18.06 -29.18
N GLY A 105 -26.11 17.93 -28.43
CA GLY A 105 -27.47 18.14 -28.93
C GLY A 105 -27.95 19.60 -29.01
N ASP A 106 -27.30 20.54 -28.32
CA ASP A 106 -27.82 21.91 -28.17
C ASP A 106 -27.13 22.96 -29.06
N THR A 107 -26.31 22.53 -30.02
CA THR A 107 -25.69 23.48 -30.97
C THR A 107 -26.56 23.64 -32.21
N LYS A 108 -27.59 24.49 -32.05
CA LYS A 108 -28.32 25.25 -33.09
C LYS A 108 -28.90 24.47 -34.28
N ALA A 109 -30.23 24.46 -34.34
CA ALA A 109 -31.00 24.90 -35.52
C ALA A 109 -32.16 25.78 -35.04
#